data_AF-A0AAQ0W7M7-F1
#
_entry.id   AF-A0AAQ0W7M7-F1
#
_cell.length_a   1.000
_cell.length_b   1.000
_cell.length_c   1.000
_cell.angle_alpha   90.00
_cell.angle_beta   90.00
_cell.angle_gamma   90.00
#
_symmetry.space_group_name_H-M   'P 1'
#
loop_
_entity.id
_entity.type
_entity.pdbx_description
1 polymer ?
#
loop_
_entity_poly.entity_id
_entity_poly.type
_entity_poly.pdbx_seq_one_letter_code
_entity_poly.pdbx_strand_id
1 'polypeptide(L)'
;MRNSPRFLLNTSDIELWPADLLRARGNADARVLAQADWLLRRKRDGRYLAAHLPQGVMPLIPRLAYEPGLDEALALLELPGGRASDRANTLLPVSGVQQRLAQLEIDVEAYPRQTGLSLVAEPAALHFAGRDRFARPLWLSAGASRAWRQIRADAARAGVLLDALSGYRSHAYQLAIFERKLARGLTVPQILAVNTAPGFSEHHSGDALDIGTPGEPPVEESFETTPAFAWLRDNADRFGYRLSYPRDNPYGIIYEPWHWRWSAA
;
A
#
# COMPACT_ATOMS: atom_id res chain seq x y z
N MET A 1 21.19 -18.73 -1.34
CA MET A 1 20.05 -18.25 -2.16
C MET A 1 20.24 -16.76 -2.40
N ARG A 2 20.30 -16.31 -3.66
CA ARG A 2 20.54 -14.89 -3.95
C ARG A 2 19.37 -14.07 -3.43
N ASN A 3 19.66 -13.18 -2.49
CA ASN A 3 18.70 -12.37 -1.74
C ASN A 3 18.29 -11.15 -2.58
N SER A 4 17.77 -11.38 -3.78
CA SER A 4 17.38 -10.29 -4.67
C SER A 4 16.22 -9.52 -4.04
N PRO A 5 16.29 -8.18 -3.97
CA PRO A 5 15.18 -7.39 -3.45
C PRO A 5 13.92 -7.66 -4.27
N ARG A 6 12.83 -7.98 -3.56
CA ARG A 6 11.51 -8.17 -4.17
C ARG A 6 10.81 -6.81 -4.26
N PHE A 7 10.29 -6.50 -5.43
CA PHE A 7 9.59 -5.26 -5.70
C PHE A 7 8.14 -5.53 -6.10
N LEU A 8 7.25 -4.60 -5.77
CA LEU A 8 5.99 -4.43 -6.47
C LEU A 8 6.22 -3.42 -7.57
N LEU A 9 6.07 -3.80 -8.83
CA LEU A 9 6.09 -2.82 -9.92
C LEU A 9 4.69 -2.29 -10.14
N ASN A 10 4.59 -0.98 -10.25
CA ASN A 10 3.34 -0.28 -10.16
C ASN A 10 3.09 0.55 -11.43
N THR A 11 1.88 0.44 -11.98
CA THR A 11 1.37 1.23 -13.12
C THR A 11 0.03 1.86 -12.75
N SER A 12 -0.61 2.60 -13.66
CA SER A 12 -1.89 3.25 -13.35
C SER A 12 -3.01 2.25 -13.04
N ASP A 13 -3.05 1.10 -13.73
CA ASP A 13 -4.16 0.14 -13.67
C ASP A 13 -3.77 -1.28 -13.23
N ILE A 14 -2.51 -1.68 -13.44
CA ILE A 14 -2.02 -3.05 -13.23
C ILE A 14 -0.74 -3.03 -12.37
N GLU A 15 -0.72 -3.87 -11.35
CA GLU A 15 0.46 -4.14 -10.54
C GLU A 15 1.12 -5.44 -11.00
N LEU A 16 2.45 -5.49 -11.00
CA LEU A 16 3.18 -6.74 -11.21
C LEU A 16 3.70 -7.21 -9.84
N TRP A 17 3.20 -8.36 -9.41
CA TRP A 17 3.52 -8.98 -8.13
C TRP A 17 4.53 -10.11 -8.31
N PRO A 18 5.59 -10.21 -7.49
CA PRO A 18 6.47 -11.37 -7.49
C PRO A 18 5.68 -12.63 -7.17
N ALA A 19 5.71 -13.62 -8.06
CA ALA A 19 4.87 -14.81 -7.94
C ALA A 19 5.17 -15.62 -6.67
N ASP A 20 6.43 -15.64 -6.25
CA ASP A 20 6.93 -16.36 -5.07
C ASP A 20 6.39 -15.81 -3.73
N LEU A 21 5.79 -14.62 -3.73
CA LEU A 21 5.11 -14.05 -2.57
C LEU A 21 3.64 -14.46 -2.46
N LEU A 22 3.06 -14.99 -3.53
CA LEU A 22 1.64 -15.31 -3.62
C LEU A 22 1.36 -16.74 -3.15
N ARG A 23 0.13 -16.96 -2.67
CA ARG A 23 -0.34 -18.28 -2.26
C ARG A 23 -1.34 -18.81 -3.29
N ALA A 24 -1.13 -20.04 -3.74
CA ALA A 24 -2.06 -20.75 -4.60
C ALA A 24 -3.39 -21.02 -3.88
N ARG A 25 -4.52 -20.96 -4.61
CA ARG A 25 -5.83 -21.36 -4.09
C ARG A 25 -6.23 -22.79 -4.49
N GLY A 26 -5.44 -23.43 -5.35
CA GLY A 26 -5.60 -24.81 -5.78
C GLY A 26 -4.41 -25.32 -6.58
N ASN A 27 -4.45 -26.60 -7.00
CA ASN A 27 -3.33 -27.25 -7.67
C ASN A 27 -2.97 -26.63 -9.03
N ALA A 28 -3.96 -26.14 -9.78
CA ALA A 28 -3.72 -25.46 -11.06
C ALA A 28 -2.96 -24.16 -10.85
N ASP A 29 -3.42 -23.32 -9.92
CA ASP A 29 -2.74 -22.07 -9.54
C ASP A 29 -1.31 -22.35 -9.04
N ALA A 30 -1.12 -23.41 -8.26
CA ALA A 30 0.20 -23.75 -7.73
C ALA A 30 1.22 -24.05 -8.84
N ARG A 31 0.81 -24.72 -9.93
CA ARG A 31 1.69 -24.99 -11.07
C ARG A 31 2.06 -23.73 -11.85
N VAL A 32 1.12 -22.79 -11.98
CA VAL A 32 1.35 -21.50 -12.63
C VAL A 32 2.30 -20.66 -11.77
N LEU A 33 2.01 -20.50 -10.47
CA LEU A 33 2.84 -19.72 -9.55
C LEU A 33 4.26 -20.29 -9.42
N ALA A 34 4.43 -21.61 -9.44
CA ALA A 34 5.76 -22.25 -9.34
C ALA A 34 6.69 -21.96 -10.52
N GLN A 35 6.12 -21.58 -11.68
CA GLN A 35 6.87 -21.27 -12.89
C GLN A 35 6.91 -19.78 -13.20
N ALA A 36 6.02 -18.99 -12.60
CA ALA A 36 5.92 -17.57 -12.87
C ALA A 36 6.99 -16.78 -12.10
N ASP A 37 7.49 -15.71 -12.73
CA ASP A 37 8.26 -14.68 -12.04
C ASP A 37 7.33 -13.60 -11.49
N TRP A 38 6.34 -13.21 -12.30
CA TRP A 38 5.41 -12.11 -12.02
C TRP A 38 3.97 -12.48 -12.31
N LEU A 39 3.05 -11.96 -11.50
CA LEU A 39 1.61 -11.99 -11.74
C LEU A 39 1.13 -10.56 -11.98
N LEU A 40 0.44 -10.36 -13.10
CA LEU A 40 -0.24 -9.10 -13.39
C LEU A 40 -1.55 -9.10 -12.61
N ARG A 41 -1.73 -8.10 -11.76
CA ARG A 41 -2.90 -7.93 -10.90
C ARG A 41 -3.54 -6.59 -11.18
N ARG A 42 -4.83 -6.62 -11.53
CA ARG A 42 -5.63 -5.43 -11.75
C ARG A 42 -5.87 -4.69 -10.43
N LYS A 43 -5.63 -3.38 -10.39
CA LYS A 43 -5.76 -2.58 -9.17
C LYS A 43 -7.19 -2.44 -8.66
N ARG A 44 -8.14 -2.21 -9.56
CA ARG A 44 -9.54 -1.85 -9.20
C ARG A 44 -10.29 -2.93 -8.43
N ASP A 45 -9.98 -4.21 -8.66
CA ASP A 45 -10.67 -5.34 -8.03
C ASP A 45 -9.71 -6.43 -7.48
N GLY A 46 -8.41 -6.29 -7.72
CA GLY A 46 -7.41 -7.24 -7.28
C GLY A 46 -7.36 -8.55 -8.05
N ARG A 47 -8.03 -8.66 -9.20
CA ARG A 47 -8.05 -9.85 -10.04
C ARG A 47 -6.70 -10.07 -10.71
N TYR A 48 -6.19 -11.30 -10.68
CA TYR A 48 -5.05 -11.70 -11.49
C TYR A 48 -5.46 -11.83 -12.95
N LEU A 49 -4.69 -11.18 -13.82
CA LEU A 49 -4.97 -11.05 -15.26
C LEU A 49 -4.11 -12.01 -16.08
N ALA A 50 -2.85 -12.14 -15.72
CA ALA A 50 -1.88 -12.97 -16.42
C ALA A 50 -0.72 -13.36 -15.50
N ALA A 51 -0.02 -14.43 -15.87
CA ALA A 51 1.25 -14.83 -15.27
C ALA A 51 2.37 -14.67 -16.30
N HIS A 52 3.50 -14.10 -15.90
CA HIS A 52 4.72 -14.06 -16.70
C HIS A 52 5.54 -15.32 -16.43
N LEU A 53 5.61 -16.18 -17.45
CA LEU A 53 6.35 -17.45 -17.44
C LEU A 53 7.60 -17.33 -18.32
N PRO A 54 8.56 -18.27 -18.23
CA PRO A 54 9.74 -18.27 -19.10
C PRO A 54 9.41 -18.31 -20.61
N GLN A 55 8.25 -18.86 -20.97
CA GLN A 55 7.77 -18.93 -22.36
C GLN A 55 6.96 -17.69 -22.80
N GLY A 56 6.75 -16.73 -21.91
CA GLY A 56 5.98 -15.52 -22.14
C GLY A 56 4.78 -15.36 -21.22
N VAL A 57 3.88 -14.45 -21.58
CA VAL A 57 2.72 -14.09 -20.76
C VAL A 57 1.57 -15.06 -20.99
N MET A 58 1.17 -15.77 -19.94
CA MET A 58 0.01 -16.66 -19.91
C MET A 58 -1.23 -15.90 -19.39
N PRO A 59 -2.29 -15.71 -20.20
CA PRO A 59 -3.54 -15.11 -19.73
C PRO A 59 -4.25 -15.98 -18.70
N LEU A 60 -4.80 -15.34 -17.66
CA LEU A 60 -5.68 -15.96 -16.64
C LEU A 60 -7.14 -15.51 -16.77
N ILE A 61 -7.41 -14.61 -17.72
CA ILE A 61 -8.74 -14.11 -18.03
C ILE A 61 -8.98 -14.14 -19.54
N PRO A 62 -10.24 -14.24 -19.99
CA PRO A 62 -10.58 -13.97 -21.38
C PRO A 62 -10.31 -12.50 -21.72
N ARG A 63 -10.01 -12.22 -23.00
CA ARG A 63 -9.88 -10.85 -23.54
C ARG A 63 -8.80 -9.99 -22.85
N LEU A 64 -7.72 -10.61 -22.35
CA LEU A 64 -6.59 -9.91 -21.73
C LEU A 64 -6.12 -8.70 -22.54
N ALA A 65 -6.01 -8.84 -23.86
CA ALA A 65 -5.53 -7.78 -24.77
C ALA A 65 -6.33 -6.46 -24.72
N TYR A 66 -7.52 -6.45 -24.13
CA TYR A 66 -8.36 -5.25 -23.97
C TYR A 66 -8.30 -4.66 -22.56
N GLU A 67 -7.47 -5.20 -21.66
CA GLU A 67 -7.33 -4.67 -20.31
C GLU A 67 -6.62 -3.31 -20.32
N PRO A 68 -7.23 -2.27 -19.71
CA PRO A 68 -6.58 -0.99 -19.53
C PRO A 68 -5.24 -1.13 -18.79
N GLY A 69 -4.21 -0.45 -19.30
CA GLY A 69 -2.87 -0.46 -18.74
C GLY A 69 -2.06 -1.73 -19.00
N LEU A 70 -2.56 -2.67 -19.83
CA LEU A 70 -1.79 -3.89 -20.16
C LEU A 70 -0.46 -3.56 -20.84
N ASP A 71 -0.46 -2.70 -21.86
CA ASP A 71 0.76 -2.36 -22.59
C ASP A 71 1.80 -1.71 -21.67
N GLU A 72 1.37 -0.83 -20.76
CA GLU A 72 2.25 -0.23 -19.73
C GLU A 72 2.84 -1.31 -18.83
N ALA A 73 2.03 -2.28 -18.38
CA ALA A 73 2.47 -3.37 -17.53
C ALA A 73 3.43 -4.34 -18.24
N LEU A 74 3.15 -4.68 -19.51
CA LEU A 74 4.00 -5.55 -20.32
C LEU A 74 5.36 -4.90 -20.62
N ALA A 75 5.38 -3.60 -20.92
CA ALA A 75 6.61 -2.86 -21.12
C ALA A 75 7.55 -2.93 -19.91
N LEU A 76 7.03 -3.09 -18.68
CA LEU A 76 7.86 -3.26 -17.49
C LEU A 76 8.54 -4.63 -17.40
N LEU A 77 7.94 -5.69 -17.99
CA LEU A 77 8.52 -7.04 -18.01
C LEU A 77 9.68 -7.16 -19.01
N GLU A 78 9.64 -6.36 -20.07
CA GLU A 78 10.68 -6.34 -21.12
C GLU A 78 11.93 -5.54 -20.72
N LEU A 79 11.89 -4.82 -19.59
CA LEU A 79 13.05 -4.07 -19.11
C LEU A 79 14.17 -5.02 -18.65
N PRO A 80 15.40 -4.88 -19.17
CA PRO A 80 16.53 -5.71 -18.74
C PRO A 80 16.77 -5.65 -17.23
N GLY A 81 17.07 -6.81 -16.65
CA GLY A 81 17.16 -7.04 -15.21
C GLY A 81 18.01 -6.02 -14.46
N GLY A 82 17.35 -5.18 -13.64
CA GLY A 82 18.02 -4.24 -12.74
C GLY A 82 17.24 -2.95 -12.43
N ARG A 83 16.26 -2.55 -13.25
CA ARG A 83 15.65 -1.20 -13.17
C ARG A 83 14.48 -1.01 -12.20
N ALA A 84 14.06 -2.07 -11.49
CA ALA A 84 13.00 -1.93 -10.48
C ALA A 84 13.40 -0.94 -9.38
N SER A 85 14.68 -0.92 -8.99
CA SER A 85 15.22 0.08 -8.06
C SER A 85 15.23 1.48 -8.63
N ASP A 86 15.49 1.64 -9.93
CA ASP A 86 15.57 2.96 -10.57
C ASP A 86 14.19 3.63 -10.62
N ARG A 87 13.14 2.81 -10.74
CA ARG A 87 11.74 3.27 -10.69
C ARG A 87 11.23 3.57 -9.28
N ALA A 88 11.96 3.20 -8.23
CA ALA A 88 11.52 3.45 -6.84
C ALA A 88 11.40 4.95 -6.52
N ASN A 89 12.08 5.81 -7.28
CA ASN A 89 12.00 7.27 -7.16
C ASN A 89 11.03 7.92 -8.17
N THR A 90 10.41 7.13 -9.05
CA THR A 90 9.42 7.63 -10.02
C THR A 90 8.03 7.61 -9.40
N LEU A 91 7.29 8.70 -9.56
CA LEU A 91 5.90 8.80 -9.15
C LEU A 91 4.98 8.58 -10.36
N LEU A 92 3.88 7.88 -10.15
CA LEU A 92 2.84 7.69 -11.13
C LEU A 92 2.02 8.98 -11.31
N PRO A 93 1.47 9.23 -12.51
CA PRO A 93 0.57 10.36 -12.73
C PRO A 93 -0.65 10.30 -11.81
N VAL A 94 -1.05 11.47 -11.32
CA VAL A 94 -2.24 11.65 -10.45
C VAL A 94 -3.51 11.97 -11.24
N SER A 95 -3.47 11.95 -12.58
CA SER A 95 -4.61 12.30 -13.44
C SER A 95 -5.84 11.41 -13.16
N GLY A 96 -5.62 10.13 -12.84
CA GLY A 96 -6.70 9.23 -12.45
C GLY A 96 -7.40 9.59 -11.14
N VAL A 97 -6.80 10.43 -10.28
CA VAL A 97 -7.41 10.85 -9.00
C VAL A 97 -8.65 11.71 -9.25
N GLN A 98 -8.58 12.66 -10.18
CA GLN A 98 -9.70 13.57 -10.46
C GLN A 98 -10.98 12.81 -10.83
N GLN A 99 -10.86 11.78 -11.68
CA GLN A 99 -11.98 10.93 -12.05
C GLN A 99 -12.57 10.18 -10.83
N ARG A 100 -11.73 9.70 -9.92
CA ARG A 100 -12.17 8.98 -8.71
C ARG A 100 -12.86 9.89 -7.71
N LEU A 101 -12.38 11.12 -7.55
CA LEU A 101 -13.03 12.12 -6.70
C LEU A 101 -14.42 12.49 -7.26
N ALA A 102 -14.51 12.70 -8.58
CA ALA A 102 -15.79 12.96 -9.25
C ALA A 102 -16.80 11.82 -9.06
N GLN A 103 -16.35 10.54 -9.10
CA GLN A 103 -17.21 9.38 -8.82
C GLN A 103 -17.79 9.36 -7.40
N LEU A 104 -17.12 10.03 -6.45
CA LEU A 104 -17.55 10.13 -5.06
C LEU A 104 -18.23 11.47 -4.76
N GLU A 105 -18.46 12.31 -5.77
CA GLU A 105 -18.99 13.67 -5.62
C GLU A 105 -18.14 14.53 -4.65
N ILE A 106 -16.83 14.26 -4.60
CA ILE A 106 -15.86 15.05 -3.82
C ILE A 106 -15.27 16.13 -4.72
N ASP A 107 -15.41 17.39 -4.31
CA ASP A 107 -14.84 18.53 -5.01
C ASP A 107 -13.31 18.55 -4.87
N VAL A 108 -12.63 18.47 -6.02
CA VAL A 108 -11.15 18.39 -6.11
C VAL A 108 -10.44 19.65 -5.60
N GLU A 109 -11.08 20.82 -5.66
CA GLU A 109 -10.51 22.09 -5.22
C GLU A 109 -10.92 22.44 -3.78
N ALA A 110 -12.12 22.06 -3.36
CA ALA A 110 -12.61 22.35 -2.02
C ALA A 110 -12.00 21.39 -0.98
N TYR A 111 -11.88 20.10 -1.29
CA TYR A 111 -11.41 19.10 -0.33
C TYR A 111 -10.01 19.37 0.24
N PRO A 112 -8.95 19.62 -0.57
CA PRO A 112 -7.63 19.98 -0.04
C PRO A 112 -7.65 21.30 0.73
N ARG A 113 -8.45 22.29 0.32
CA ARG A 113 -8.56 23.57 1.04
C ARG A 113 -9.22 23.43 2.41
N GLN A 114 -10.21 22.55 2.53
CA GLN A 114 -10.92 22.31 3.79
C GLN A 114 -10.11 21.46 4.77
N THR A 115 -9.40 20.46 4.26
CA THR A 115 -8.66 19.50 5.10
C THR A 115 -7.18 19.86 5.28
N GLY A 116 -6.60 20.70 4.42
CA GLY A 116 -5.15 20.91 4.38
C GLY A 116 -4.36 19.69 3.88
N LEU A 117 -5.02 18.62 3.44
CA LEU A 117 -4.36 17.43 2.91
C LEU A 117 -3.81 17.71 1.51
N SER A 118 -2.62 17.20 1.25
CA SER A 118 -1.96 17.30 -0.05
C SER A 118 -2.23 16.06 -0.89
N LEU A 119 -2.23 16.25 -2.21
CA LEU A 119 -2.31 15.15 -3.16
C LEU A 119 -1.05 14.28 -3.06
N VAL A 120 -1.24 12.96 -3.01
CA VAL A 120 -0.17 11.97 -2.86
C VAL A 120 -0.18 11.05 -4.08
N ALA A 121 0.86 11.19 -4.89
CA ALA A 121 1.11 10.29 -6.00
C ALA A 121 1.57 8.91 -5.51
N GLU A 122 1.31 7.87 -6.29
CA GLU A 122 1.80 6.53 -6.00
C GLU A 122 3.22 6.32 -6.53
N PRO A 123 4.11 5.62 -5.82
CA PRO A 123 5.40 5.21 -6.38
C PRO A 123 5.23 4.21 -7.52
N ALA A 124 6.09 4.29 -8.54
CA ALA A 124 6.14 3.33 -9.65
C ALA A 124 6.78 1.98 -9.26
N ALA A 125 7.47 1.93 -8.13
CA ALA A 125 7.95 0.69 -7.52
C ALA A 125 7.98 0.78 -6.00
N LEU A 126 7.61 -0.31 -5.31
CA LEU A 126 7.68 -0.44 -3.86
C LEU A 126 8.53 -1.64 -3.45
N HIS A 127 9.13 -1.58 -2.27
CA HIS A 127 9.95 -2.64 -1.70
C HIS A 127 9.12 -3.56 -0.83
N PHE A 128 9.37 -4.86 -0.96
CA PHE A 128 8.84 -5.86 -0.03
C PHE A 128 9.44 -5.62 1.37
N ALA A 129 8.56 -5.36 2.34
CA ALA A 129 8.92 -5.01 3.72
C ALA A 129 8.53 -6.12 4.71
N GLY A 130 8.36 -7.35 4.22
CA GLY A 130 7.91 -8.50 4.99
C GLY A 130 6.42 -8.78 4.79
N ARG A 131 5.81 -9.44 5.77
CA ARG A 131 4.36 -9.69 5.78
C ARG A 131 3.72 -8.96 6.94
N ASP A 132 2.51 -8.48 6.72
CA ASP A 132 1.68 -7.92 7.79
C ASP A 132 1.14 -9.03 8.70
N ARG A 133 0.43 -8.63 9.76
CA ARG A 133 -0.22 -9.53 10.73
C ARG A 133 -1.12 -10.59 10.07
N PHE A 134 -1.69 -10.28 8.92
CA PHE A 134 -2.62 -11.14 8.17
C PHE A 134 -1.90 -11.98 7.11
N ALA A 135 -0.56 -12.06 7.19
CA ALA A 135 0.32 -12.76 6.26
C ALA A 135 0.28 -12.23 4.81
N ARG A 136 -0.22 -11.01 4.58
CA ARG A 136 -0.21 -10.37 3.27
C ARG A 136 1.16 -9.70 3.04
N PRO A 137 1.68 -9.68 1.80
CA PRO A 137 2.90 -8.93 1.51
C PRO A 137 2.75 -7.45 1.87
N LEU A 138 3.71 -6.93 2.62
CA LEU A 138 3.79 -5.53 2.99
C LEU A 138 4.68 -4.80 1.98
N TRP A 139 4.16 -3.71 1.43
CA TRP A 139 4.85 -2.88 0.45
C TRP A 139 5.05 -1.48 1.02
N LEU A 140 6.30 -0.98 0.96
CA LEU A 140 6.68 0.34 1.43
C LEU A 140 7.66 0.99 0.44
N SER A 141 7.85 2.30 0.53
CA SER A 141 8.92 2.98 -0.18
C SER A 141 10.29 2.42 0.26
N ALA A 142 11.35 2.71 -0.51
CA ALA A 142 12.69 2.24 -0.17
C ALA A 142 13.16 2.73 1.21
N GLY A 143 12.87 4.00 1.54
CA GLY A 143 13.24 4.62 2.80
C GLY A 143 12.45 4.06 3.97
N ALA A 144 11.12 4.06 3.86
CA ALA A 144 10.23 3.49 4.85
C ALA A 144 10.50 1.99 5.09
N SER A 145 10.78 1.20 4.06
CA SER A 145 11.15 -0.23 4.21
C SER A 145 12.44 -0.43 5.01
N ARG A 146 13.45 0.43 4.83
CA ARG A 146 14.68 0.37 5.64
C ARG A 146 14.42 0.78 7.08
N ALA A 147 13.72 1.89 7.29
CA ALA A 147 13.35 2.38 8.61
C ALA A 147 12.50 1.36 9.38
N TRP A 148 11.53 0.73 8.72
CA TRP A 148 10.66 -0.30 9.30
C TRP A 148 11.46 -1.50 9.83
N ARG A 149 12.47 -1.96 9.09
CA ARG A 149 13.36 -3.03 9.57
C ARG A 149 14.16 -2.61 10.80
N GLN A 150 14.62 -1.36 10.84
CA GLN A 150 15.41 -0.84 11.96
C GLN A 150 14.58 -0.66 13.22
N ILE A 151 13.41 0.00 13.12
CA ILE A 151 12.54 0.27 14.26
C ILE A 151 12.03 -1.03 14.89
N ARG A 152 11.64 -2.04 14.09
CA ARG A 152 11.27 -3.35 14.62
C ARG A 152 12.42 -4.06 15.34
N ALA A 153 13.64 -3.98 14.80
CA ALA A 153 14.80 -4.61 15.40
C ALA A 153 15.20 -3.93 16.72
N ASP A 154 15.03 -2.60 16.83
CA ASP A 154 15.27 -1.85 18.07
C ASP A 154 14.19 -2.12 19.11
N ALA A 155 12.92 -2.10 18.71
CA ALA A 155 11.79 -2.45 19.58
C ALA A 155 11.96 -3.87 20.14
N ALA A 156 12.30 -4.86 19.29
CA ALA A 156 12.49 -6.23 19.73
C ALA A 156 13.64 -6.39 20.74
N ARG A 157 14.73 -5.62 20.60
CA ARG A 157 15.83 -5.57 21.58
C ARG A 157 15.39 -4.99 22.92
N ALA A 158 14.37 -4.15 22.93
CA ALA A 158 13.71 -3.62 24.12
C ALA A 158 12.57 -4.52 24.66
N GLY A 159 12.37 -5.72 24.10
CA GLY A 159 11.28 -6.61 24.49
C GLY A 159 9.90 -6.18 23.99
N VAL A 160 9.83 -5.23 23.05
CA VAL A 160 8.61 -4.72 22.45
C VAL A 160 8.40 -5.34 21.07
N LEU A 161 7.23 -5.91 20.81
CA LEU A 161 6.88 -6.47 19.51
C LEU A 161 6.02 -5.49 18.71
N LEU A 162 6.43 -5.25 17.47
CA LEU A 162 5.69 -4.42 16.51
C LEU A 162 5.29 -5.27 15.30
N ASP A 163 4.00 -5.23 14.97
CA ASP A 163 3.43 -5.80 13.76
C ASP A 163 2.99 -4.70 12.80
N ALA A 164 3.16 -4.94 11.51
CA ALA A 164 2.49 -4.15 10.49
C ALA A 164 1.05 -4.64 10.32
N LEU A 165 0.10 -3.72 10.22
CA LEU A 165 -1.31 -3.98 9.93
C LEU A 165 -1.64 -3.68 8.47
N SER A 166 -1.11 -2.57 7.95
CA SER A 166 -1.29 -2.13 6.57
C SER A 166 -0.15 -1.18 6.15
N GLY A 167 0.22 -1.18 4.87
CA GLY A 167 1.28 -0.34 4.29
C GLY A 167 0.77 0.39 3.05
N TYR A 168 1.50 0.32 1.93
CA TYR A 168 1.04 0.93 0.68
C TYR A 168 -0.38 0.53 0.28
N ARG A 169 -1.13 1.52 -0.21
CA ARG A 169 -2.50 1.39 -0.68
C ARG A 169 -2.68 2.23 -1.94
N SER A 170 -3.12 1.63 -3.05
CA SER A 170 -3.37 2.39 -4.28
C SER A 170 -4.60 3.30 -4.18
N HIS A 171 -4.68 4.33 -5.02
CA HIS A 171 -5.85 5.17 -5.24
C HIS A 171 -7.08 4.32 -5.59
N ALA A 172 -6.89 3.29 -6.42
CA ALA A 172 -7.94 2.36 -6.81
C ALA A 172 -8.45 1.54 -5.61
N TYR A 173 -7.54 1.05 -4.75
CA TYR A 173 -7.93 0.34 -3.55
C TYR A 173 -8.68 1.25 -2.56
N GLN A 174 -8.23 2.51 -2.42
CA GLN A 174 -8.91 3.49 -1.56
C GLN A 174 -10.32 3.79 -2.08
N LEU A 175 -10.51 3.96 -3.40
CA LEU A 175 -11.85 4.07 -3.98
C LEU A 175 -12.72 2.84 -3.65
N ALA A 176 -12.16 1.63 -3.79
CA ALA A 176 -12.90 0.41 -3.45
C ALA A 176 -13.28 0.33 -1.95
N ILE A 177 -12.54 0.97 -1.03
CA ILE A 177 -12.97 1.12 0.37
C ILE A 177 -14.24 1.97 0.46
N PHE A 178 -14.27 3.10 -0.26
CA PHE A 178 -15.44 3.98 -0.31
C PHE A 178 -16.65 3.24 -0.88
N GLU A 179 -16.51 2.58 -2.04
CA GLU A 179 -17.58 1.80 -2.67
C GLU A 179 -18.16 0.75 -1.72
N ARG A 180 -17.30 0.01 -0.99
CA ARG A 180 -17.75 -0.97 0.01
C ARG A 180 -18.43 -0.34 1.22
N LYS A 181 -18.10 0.90 1.60
CA LYS A 181 -18.75 1.60 2.71
C LYS A 181 -20.09 2.21 2.28
N LEU A 182 -20.15 2.78 1.07
CA LEU A 182 -21.39 3.25 0.44
C LEU A 182 -22.39 2.09 0.27
N ALA A 183 -21.93 0.92 -0.20
CA ALA A 183 -22.77 -0.28 -0.30
C ALA A 183 -23.28 -0.81 1.05
N ARG A 184 -22.65 -0.40 2.16
CA ARG A 184 -23.11 -0.68 3.53
C ARG A 184 -23.99 0.41 4.12
N GLY A 185 -24.35 1.43 3.33
CA GLY A 185 -25.26 2.52 3.71
C GLY A 185 -24.59 3.73 4.38
N LEU A 186 -23.25 3.80 4.40
CA LEU A 186 -22.57 5.01 4.88
C LEU A 186 -22.62 6.11 3.81
N THR A 187 -22.67 7.37 4.23
CA THR A 187 -22.53 8.54 3.32
C THR A 187 -21.07 8.92 3.12
N VAL A 188 -20.76 9.65 2.04
CA VAL A 188 -19.39 10.15 1.77
C VAL A 188 -18.83 10.94 2.97
N PRO A 189 -19.56 11.89 3.60
CA PRO A 189 -19.07 12.58 4.80
C PRO A 189 -18.74 11.65 5.97
N GLN A 190 -19.56 10.62 6.23
CA GLN A 190 -19.29 9.63 7.29
C GLN A 190 -18.03 8.83 7.00
N ILE A 191 -17.77 8.53 5.72
CA ILE A 191 -16.54 7.83 5.31
C ILE A 191 -15.34 8.77 5.48
N LEU A 192 -15.46 10.04 5.07
CA LEU A 192 -14.39 11.03 5.14
C LEU A 192 -13.94 11.38 6.56
N ALA A 193 -14.79 11.17 7.56
CA ALA A 193 -14.40 11.32 8.97
C ALA A 193 -13.30 10.32 9.40
N VAL A 194 -13.25 9.14 8.77
CA VAL A 194 -12.35 8.03 9.17
C VAL A 194 -11.45 7.55 8.02
N ASN A 195 -11.58 8.12 6.82
CA ASN A 195 -10.75 7.79 5.67
C ASN A 195 -10.56 9.03 4.81
N THR A 196 -9.31 9.36 4.52
CA THR A 196 -8.99 10.36 3.49
C THR A 196 -9.52 9.94 2.10
N ALA A 197 -9.91 10.91 1.28
CA ALA A 197 -10.33 10.65 -0.10
C ALA A 197 -9.23 9.96 -0.94
N PRO A 198 -9.58 9.21 -2.01
CA PRO A 198 -8.59 8.68 -2.94
C PRO A 198 -7.66 9.79 -3.45
N GLY A 199 -6.34 9.54 -3.40
CA GLY A 199 -5.34 10.54 -3.75
C GLY A 199 -4.85 11.41 -2.58
N PHE A 200 -5.50 11.37 -1.42
CA PHE A 200 -5.11 12.17 -0.24
C PHE A 200 -4.68 11.31 0.95
N SER A 201 -4.65 9.98 0.81
CA SER A 201 -4.12 9.08 1.83
C SER A 201 -2.59 9.05 1.81
N GLU A 202 -1.98 9.15 2.99
CA GLU A 202 -0.54 8.97 3.12
C GLU A 202 -0.07 7.57 2.71
N HIS A 203 -0.94 6.54 2.81
CA HIS A 203 -0.62 5.19 2.33
C HIS A 203 -0.34 5.12 0.82
N HIS A 204 -0.79 6.10 0.02
CA HIS A 204 -0.46 6.16 -1.40
C HIS A 204 1.03 6.30 -1.66
N SER A 205 1.75 6.99 -0.78
CA SER A 205 3.20 7.22 -0.89
C SER A 205 4.04 5.96 -0.67
N GLY A 206 3.48 4.96 0.01
CA GLY A 206 4.26 3.85 0.57
C GLY A 206 5.12 4.22 1.77
N ASP A 207 5.02 5.45 2.29
CA ASP A 207 5.73 5.89 3.49
C ASP A 207 4.91 5.72 4.77
N ALA A 208 3.58 5.60 4.67
CA ALA A 208 2.71 5.35 5.80
C ALA A 208 2.55 3.86 6.12
N LEU A 209 2.48 3.56 7.41
CA LEU A 209 2.36 2.23 7.97
C LEU A 209 1.40 2.26 9.16
N ASP A 210 0.42 1.37 9.14
CA ASP A 210 -0.39 1.08 10.33
C ASP A 210 0.38 0.07 11.19
N ILE A 211 0.70 0.43 12.43
CA ILE A 211 1.47 -0.36 13.38
C ILE A 211 0.54 -0.83 14.51
N GLY A 212 0.70 -2.08 14.92
CA GLY A 212 0.07 -2.64 16.11
C GLY A 212 1.04 -3.52 16.90
N THR A 213 0.52 -4.19 17.92
CA THR A 213 1.25 -5.17 18.74
C THR A 213 0.45 -6.47 18.89
N PRO A 214 1.08 -7.66 18.94
CA PRO A 214 0.37 -8.92 19.13
C PRO A 214 -0.59 -8.87 20.32
N GLY A 215 -1.75 -9.52 20.18
CA GLY A 215 -2.79 -9.56 21.21
C GLY A 215 -3.80 -8.41 21.17
N GLU A 216 -3.48 -7.31 20.49
CA GLU A 216 -4.38 -6.16 20.39
C GLU A 216 -5.25 -6.17 19.13
N PRO A 217 -6.49 -5.66 19.21
CA PRO A 217 -7.31 -5.36 18.04
C PRO A 217 -6.57 -4.45 17.03
N PRO A 218 -6.67 -4.72 15.72
CA PRO A 218 -6.01 -3.90 14.70
C PRO A 218 -6.80 -2.61 14.44
N VAL A 219 -6.10 -1.48 14.27
CA VAL A 219 -6.72 -0.20 13.83
C VAL A 219 -7.78 0.28 14.83
N GLU A 220 -7.48 0.20 16.12
CA GLU A 220 -8.36 0.59 17.22
C GLU A 220 -7.62 1.53 18.19
N GLU A 221 -8.35 2.44 18.85
CA GLU A 221 -7.76 3.40 19.78
C GLU A 221 -7.08 2.72 20.98
N SER A 222 -7.50 1.50 21.35
CA SER A 222 -6.92 0.75 22.48
C SER A 222 -5.41 0.55 22.36
N PHE A 223 -4.87 0.56 21.14
CA PHE A 223 -3.42 0.47 20.89
C PHE A 223 -2.62 1.53 21.65
N GLU A 224 -3.20 2.70 21.92
CA GLU A 224 -2.52 3.79 22.64
C GLU A 224 -2.11 3.41 24.07
N THR A 225 -2.81 2.46 24.69
CA THR A 225 -2.59 2.04 26.08
C THR A 225 -1.49 0.99 26.21
N THR A 226 -0.90 0.57 25.09
CA THR A 226 0.04 -0.55 25.05
C THR A 226 1.48 -0.10 25.31
N PRO A 227 2.34 -0.98 25.84
CA PRO A 227 3.77 -0.74 25.92
C PRO A 227 4.42 -0.46 24.55
N ALA A 228 3.85 -1.03 23.47
CA ALA A 228 4.32 -0.81 22.11
C ALA A 228 4.09 0.62 21.63
N PHE A 229 2.91 1.19 21.88
CA PHE A 229 2.64 2.58 21.55
C PHE A 229 3.51 3.53 22.38
N ALA A 230 3.65 3.29 23.69
CA ALA A 230 4.54 4.07 24.54
C ALA A 230 5.98 4.06 24.01
N TRP A 231 6.50 2.90 23.63
CA TRP A 231 7.83 2.78 23.03
C TRP A 231 7.96 3.54 21.71
N LEU A 232 6.94 3.49 20.84
CA LEU A 232 6.92 4.23 19.57
C LEU A 232 6.94 5.75 19.81
N ARG A 233 6.16 6.26 20.77
CA ARG A 233 6.14 7.68 21.13
C ARG A 233 7.52 8.22 21.50
N ASP A 234 8.32 7.41 22.19
CA ASP A 234 9.65 7.80 22.65
C ASP A 234 10.75 7.59 21.60
N ASN A 235 10.55 6.69 20.63
CA ASN A 235 11.64 6.22 19.76
C ASN A 235 11.42 6.37 18.26
N ALA A 236 10.17 6.44 17.77
CA ALA A 236 9.88 6.36 16.34
C ALA A 236 10.52 7.48 15.50
N ASP A 237 10.63 8.69 16.06
CA ASP A 237 11.21 9.85 15.39
C ASP A 237 12.69 9.62 15.01
N ARG A 238 13.43 8.84 15.82
CA ARG A 238 14.83 8.43 15.55
C ARG A 238 14.97 7.61 14.26
N PHE A 239 13.88 7.01 13.80
CA PHE A 239 13.81 6.24 12.56
C PHE A 239 13.06 6.99 11.45
N GLY A 240 12.65 8.25 11.69
CA GLY A 240 11.90 9.08 10.76
C GLY A 240 10.39 8.84 10.75
N TYR A 241 9.85 8.03 11.66
CA TYR A 241 8.42 7.78 11.78
C TYR A 241 7.75 8.74 12.77
N ARG A 242 6.62 9.32 12.38
CA ARG A 242 5.79 10.20 13.21
C ARG A 242 4.33 9.80 13.15
N LEU A 243 3.61 10.02 14.25
CA LEU A 243 2.16 9.86 14.34
C LEU A 243 1.48 10.97 13.52
N SER A 244 0.73 10.60 12.48
CA SER A 244 0.16 11.61 11.56
C SER A 244 -1.14 12.23 12.07
N TYR A 245 -1.94 11.47 12.82
CA TYR A 245 -3.29 11.88 13.24
C TYR A 245 -3.44 11.84 14.78
N PRO A 246 -2.79 12.75 15.54
CA PRO A 246 -3.11 12.99 16.95
C PRO A 246 -4.54 13.57 17.12
N ARG A 247 -5.06 13.60 18.36
CA ARG A 247 -6.43 14.06 18.68
C ARG A 247 -6.78 15.48 18.22
N ASP A 248 -5.78 16.32 18.02
CA ASP A 248 -5.88 17.74 17.63
C ASP A 248 -5.27 18.01 16.23
N ASN A 249 -5.15 16.97 15.39
CA ASN A 249 -4.60 17.14 14.05
C ASN A 249 -5.45 18.12 13.22
N PRO A 250 -4.82 18.93 12.34
CA PRO A 250 -5.51 19.97 11.58
C PRO A 250 -6.35 19.42 10.42
N TYR A 251 -6.29 18.11 10.15
CA TYR A 251 -6.86 17.50 8.95
C TYR A 251 -8.33 17.11 9.10
N GLY A 252 -8.87 17.16 10.33
CA GLY A 252 -10.23 16.71 10.63
C GLY A 252 -10.40 15.18 10.53
N ILE A 253 -9.29 14.43 10.51
CA ILE A 253 -9.29 12.97 10.60
C ILE A 253 -9.37 12.57 12.07
N ILE A 254 -10.08 11.50 12.39
CA ILE A 254 -10.12 10.98 13.76
C ILE A 254 -8.72 10.66 14.29
N TYR A 255 -8.60 10.52 15.60
CA TYR A 255 -7.37 10.08 16.22
C TYR A 255 -7.03 8.65 15.78
N GLU A 256 -5.80 8.45 15.26
CA GLU A 256 -5.33 7.15 14.78
C GLU A 256 -3.99 6.78 15.42
N PRO A 257 -3.95 6.23 16.65
CA PRO A 257 -2.70 5.87 17.34
C PRO A 257 -1.86 4.83 16.58
N TRP A 258 -2.48 4.09 15.66
CA TRP A 258 -1.84 3.09 14.83
C TRP A 258 -1.17 3.68 13.58
N HIS A 259 -1.47 4.91 13.14
CA HIS A 259 -1.04 5.41 11.82
C HIS A 259 0.25 6.25 11.92
N TRP A 260 1.34 5.70 11.38
CA TRP A 260 2.66 6.32 11.44
C TRP A 260 3.22 6.53 10.03
N ARG A 261 3.72 7.74 9.76
CA ARG A 261 4.34 8.07 8.48
C ARG A 261 5.83 8.28 8.62
N TRP A 262 6.56 7.64 7.71
CA TRP A 262 7.98 7.88 7.52
C TRP A 262 8.22 9.17 6.72
N SER A 263 9.28 9.89 7.06
CA SER A 263 9.82 10.97 6.25
C SER A 263 11.35 10.89 6.28
N ALA A 264 11.99 11.24 5.17
CA ALA A 264 13.43 11.44 5.17
C ALA A 264 13.77 12.62 6.11
N ALA A 265 14.84 12.46 6.90
CA ALA A 265 15.43 13.53 7.70
C ALA A 265 16.16 14.54 6.83
#